data_AF-F9UT16-F1
#
_entry.id   AF-F9UT16-F1
#
_cell.length_a   1.000
_cell.length_b   1.000
_cell.length_c   1.000
_cell.angle_alpha   90.00
_cell.angle_beta   90.00
_cell.angle_gamma   90.00
#
_symmetry.space_group_name_H-M   'P 1'
#
loop_
_entity.id
_entity.type
_entity.pdbx_description
1 polymer ?
#
loop_
_entity_poly.entity_id
_entity_poly.type
_entity_poly.pdbx_seq_one_letter_code
_entity_poly.pdbx_strand_id
1 'polypeptide(L)'
;MTTTTDVDLVQTGLAHLIHHTRKQIESLTKALDHLPDVSDLQLKGTLLKTYASQIEGHHHFVELPDYQGHQLSIKLDIKKSIIENAEDYFHHYHKSKRGQATVQQNLTTAKTELYQQLATQAAFDPNDPQAVAALKQTLIAAGAIHTHVLHSSKAPTPAHPRRFYTHDHVLVEVGKNSRQNDHLTLTARKDYYWMHAGGEIPGSHVVIHSNHPSEQTLQEAAVLTAYYSKGRQMNRVPVDVLTVGQMRKPKGAKAGLVTFSGPARTITVVPDATLAAELRDQEDIHHDAD
;
A
#
# COMPACT_ATOMS: atom_id res chain seq x y z
N MET A 1 24.07 -27.17 -24.53
CA MET A 1 23.29 -28.17 -23.76
C MET A 1 22.55 -27.42 -22.66
N THR A 2 21.38 -26.85 -22.97
CA THR A 2 20.44 -26.40 -21.94
C THR A 2 20.05 -27.64 -21.15
N THR A 3 20.49 -27.71 -19.90
CA THR A 3 20.22 -28.85 -19.02
C THR A 3 18.71 -28.95 -18.82
N THR A 4 18.14 -30.15 -18.90
CA THR A 4 16.72 -30.48 -18.64
C THR A 4 16.13 -29.71 -17.44
N THR A 5 16.96 -29.41 -16.44
CA THR A 5 16.69 -28.57 -15.28
C THR A 5 16.13 -27.17 -15.60
N ASP A 6 16.59 -26.50 -16.66
CA ASP A 6 16.17 -25.13 -16.99
C ASP A 6 14.79 -25.08 -17.62
N VAL A 7 14.45 -26.10 -18.42
CA VAL A 7 13.11 -26.26 -19.00
C VAL A 7 12.10 -26.53 -17.89
N ASP A 8 12.39 -27.49 -17.00
CA ASP A 8 11.52 -27.83 -15.86
C ASP A 8 11.31 -26.62 -14.93
N LEU A 9 12.36 -25.84 -14.70
CA LEU A 9 12.33 -24.62 -13.89
C LEU A 9 11.46 -23.53 -14.52
N VAL A 10 11.56 -23.33 -15.84
CA VAL A 10 10.71 -22.40 -16.59
C VAL A 10 9.24 -22.83 -16.55
N GLN A 11 8.97 -24.11 -16.81
CA GLN A 11 7.60 -24.65 -16.77
C GLN A 11 6.99 -24.54 -15.38
N THR A 12 7.75 -24.85 -14.33
CA THR A 12 7.32 -24.73 -12.94
C THR A 12 7.09 -23.27 -12.55
N GLY A 13 7.99 -22.37 -12.94
CA GLY A 13 7.87 -20.93 -12.69
C GLY A 13 6.64 -20.33 -13.35
N LEU A 14 6.38 -20.72 -14.60
CA LEU A 14 5.21 -20.27 -15.34
C LEU A 14 3.90 -20.80 -14.73
N ALA A 15 3.87 -22.08 -14.32
CA ALA A 15 2.74 -22.67 -13.60
C ALA A 15 2.47 -21.95 -12.27
N HIS A 16 3.52 -21.60 -11.53
CA HIS A 16 3.42 -20.85 -10.27
C HIS A 16 2.87 -19.44 -10.48
N LEU A 17 3.37 -18.72 -11.50
CA LEU A 17 2.89 -17.39 -11.87
C LEU A 17 1.39 -17.41 -12.21
N ILE A 18 0.98 -18.35 -13.07
CA ILE A 18 -0.43 -18.56 -13.45
C ILE A 18 -1.28 -18.89 -12.22
N HIS A 19 -0.80 -19.74 -11.32
CA HIS A 19 -1.52 -20.07 -10.09
C HIS A 19 -1.74 -18.83 -9.22
N HIS A 20 -0.71 -18.01 -9.02
CA HIS A 20 -0.80 -16.79 -8.23
C HIS A 20 -1.78 -15.78 -8.85
N THR A 21 -1.70 -15.53 -10.16
CA THR A 21 -2.63 -14.64 -10.86
C THR A 21 -4.08 -15.16 -10.77
N ARG A 22 -4.31 -16.48 -10.88
CA ARG A 22 -5.65 -17.07 -10.65
C ARG A 22 -6.15 -16.82 -9.23
N LYS A 23 -5.30 -16.97 -8.21
CA LYS A 23 -5.66 -16.68 -6.81
C LYS A 23 -5.97 -15.21 -6.57
N GLN A 24 -5.25 -14.32 -7.23
CA GLN A 24 -5.53 -12.89 -7.21
C GLN A 24 -6.90 -12.57 -7.83
N ILE A 25 -7.21 -13.16 -8.99
CA ILE A 25 -8.53 -13.03 -9.64
C ILE A 25 -9.63 -13.54 -8.70
N GLU A 26 -9.48 -14.72 -8.10
CA GLU A 26 -10.44 -15.28 -7.14
C GLU A 26 -10.70 -14.32 -5.97
N SER A 27 -9.63 -13.75 -5.39
CA SER A 27 -9.73 -12.78 -4.30
C SER A 27 -10.42 -11.49 -4.72
N LEU A 28 -10.13 -10.98 -5.92
CA LEU A 28 -10.74 -9.75 -6.44
C LEU A 28 -12.23 -9.96 -6.78
N THR A 29 -12.60 -11.12 -7.32
CA THR A 29 -14.00 -11.49 -7.55
C THR A 29 -14.76 -11.58 -6.23
N LYS A 30 -14.22 -12.28 -5.22
CA LYS A 30 -14.85 -12.33 -3.88
C LYS A 30 -14.98 -10.93 -3.28
N ALA A 31 -14.00 -10.06 -3.47
CA ALA A 31 -14.08 -8.69 -2.98
C ALA A 31 -15.23 -7.92 -3.65
N LEU A 32 -15.49 -8.12 -4.95
CA LEU A 32 -16.64 -7.52 -5.63
C LEU A 32 -17.97 -8.07 -5.11
N ASP A 33 -18.05 -9.37 -4.84
CA ASP A 33 -19.28 -10.01 -4.34
C ASP A 33 -19.65 -9.54 -2.92
N HIS A 34 -18.65 -9.14 -2.12
CA HIS A 34 -18.84 -8.63 -0.75
C HIS A 34 -18.96 -7.11 -0.68
N LEU A 35 -18.88 -6.39 -1.81
CA LEU A 35 -19.12 -4.95 -1.78
C LEU A 35 -20.59 -4.68 -1.45
N PRO A 36 -20.87 -3.68 -0.58
CA PRO A 36 -22.24 -3.29 -0.30
C PRO A 36 -22.91 -2.85 -1.60
N ASP A 37 -24.20 -3.15 -1.73
CA ASP A 37 -24.97 -2.73 -2.88
C ASP A 37 -24.98 -1.19 -2.92
N VAL A 38 -24.28 -0.67 -3.92
CA VAL A 38 -24.11 0.76 -4.15
C VAL A 38 -25.47 1.41 -4.41
N SER A 39 -26.42 0.69 -5.01
CA SER A 39 -27.78 1.18 -5.23
C SER A 39 -28.57 1.31 -3.94
N ASP A 40 -28.44 0.37 -3.01
CA ASP A 40 -29.08 0.42 -1.69
C ASP A 40 -28.59 1.61 -0.85
N LEU A 41 -27.27 1.88 -0.84
CA LEU A 41 -26.71 3.05 -0.15
C LEU A 41 -27.24 4.36 -0.73
N GLN A 42 -27.32 4.46 -2.06
CA GLN A 42 -27.86 5.65 -2.73
C GLN A 42 -29.35 5.83 -2.45
N LEU A 43 -30.14 4.75 -2.51
CA LEU A 43 -31.56 4.77 -2.23
C LEU A 43 -31.82 5.24 -0.80
N LYS A 44 -31.13 4.66 0.19
CA LYS A 44 -31.26 5.04 1.61
C LYS A 44 -30.92 6.51 1.85
N GLY A 45 -29.81 6.99 1.31
CA GLY A 45 -29.44 8.41 1.40
C GLY A 45 -30.46 9.34 0.76
N THR A 46 -31.05 8.92 -0.37
CA THR A 46 -32.09 9.70 -1.07
C THR A 46 -33.38 9.74 -0.27
N LEU A 47 -33.86 8.59 0.22
CA LEU A 47 -35.07 8.51 1.05
C LEU A 47 -34.95 9.35 2.32
N LEU A 48 -33.80 9.29 3.02
CA LEU A 48 -33.57 10.12 4.20
C LEU A 48 -33.64 11.62 3.88
N LYS A 49 -33.10 12.06 2.74
CA LYS A 49 -33.23 13.46 2.30
C LYS A 49 -34.67 13.83 1.95
N THR A 50 -35.39 12.94 1.25
CA THR A 50 -36.77 13.19 0.82
C THR A 50 -37.74 13.31 1.99
N TYR A 51 -37.61 12.41 2.98
CA TYR A 51 -38.51 12.36 4.14
C TYR A 51 -37.95 13.11 5.36
N ALA A 52 -36.86 13.88 5.22
CA ALA A 52 -36.16 14.51 6.34
C ALA A 52 -37.06 15.36 7.25
N SER A 53 -38.06 16.05 6.68
CA SER A 53 -39.01 16.88 7.43
C SER A 53 -40.11 16.08 8.14
N GLN A 54 -40.31 14.82 7.80
CA GLN A 54 -41.35 13.94 8.34
C GLN A 54 -40.80 13.00 9.43
N ILE A 55 -39.48 12.96 9.60
CA ILE A 55 -38.81 12.12 10.58
C ILE A 55 -38.54 12.98 11.82
N GLU A 56 -39.34 12.77 12.85
CA GLU A 56 -39.22 13.50 14.12
C GLU A 56 -38.34 12.74 15.12
N GLY A 57 -37.55 13.46 15.92
CA GLY A 57 -36.78 12.89 17.02
C GLY A 57 -35.49 12.15 16.62
N HIS A 58 -34.86 11.53 17.62
CA HIS A 58 -33.61 10.79 17.45
C HIS A 58 -33.87 9.28 17.54
N HIS A 59 -34.08 8.65 16.39
CA HIS A 59 -34.30 7.22 16.30
C HIS A 59 -33.01 6.47 15.93
N HIS A 60 -32.89 5.22 16.38
CA HIS A 60 -31.82 4.32 15.93
C HIS A 60 -32.06 3.77 14.52
N PHE A 61 -33.31 3.77 14.06
CA PHE A 61 -33.72 3.34 12.74
C PHE A 61 -34.99 4.07 12.32
N VAL A 62 -35.25 4.14 11.02
CA VAL A 62 -36.48 4.65 10.42
C VAL A 62 -36.95 3.70 9.33
N GLU A 63 -38.26 3.49 9.21
CA GLU A 63 -38.86 2.76 8.10
C GLU A 63 -39.44 3.78 7.11
N LEU A 64 -38.94 3.76 5.87
CA LEU A 64 -39.38 4.66 4.81
C LEU A 64 -39.82 3.85 3.59
N PRO A 65 -40.93 4.24 2.93
CA PRO A 65 -41.35 3.60 1.69
C PRO A 65 -40.43 3.99 0.53
N ASP A 66 -40.01 2.99 -0.25
CA ASP A 66 -39.33 3.20 -1.52
C ASP A 66 -40.30 3.68 -2.63
N TYR A 67 -39.79 3.88 -3.85
CA TYR A 67 -40.58 4.32 -5.00
C TYR A 67 -41.63 3.29 -5.47
N GLN A 68 -41.56 2.04 -4.98
CA GLN A 68 -42.49 0.95 -5.28
C GLN A 68 -43.46 0.67 -4.11
N GLY A 69 -43.32 1.38 -2.99
CA GLY A 69 -44.13 1.22 -1.78
C GLY A 69 -43.63 0.16 -0.81
N HIS A 70 -42.45 -0.43 -1.02
CA HIS A 70 -41.83 -1.34 -0.05
C HIS A 70 -41.22 -0.55 1.11
N GLN A 71 -41.46 -1.01 2.34
CA GLN A 71 -40.87 -0.41 3.54
C GLN A 71 -39.41 -0.83 3.67
N LEU A 72 -38.53 0.16 3.76
CA LEU A 72 -37.09 0.00 3.86
C LEU A 72 -36.62 0.50 5.23
N SER A 73 -36.01 -0.39 6.01
CA SER A 73 -35.43 -0.05 7.31
C SER A 73 -34.05 0.56 7.12
N ILE A 74 -33.89 1.81 7.57
CA ILE A 74 -32.66 2.59 7.46
C ILE A 74 -32.12 2.85 8.87
N LYS A 75 -30.86 2.47 9.10
CA LYS A 75 -30.20 2.68 10.38
C LYS A 75 -29.68 4.11 10.49
N LEU A 76 -29.85 4.71 11.65
CA LEU A 76 -29.44 6.08 11.94
C LEU A 76 -28.47 6.12 13.11
N ASP A 77 -27.52 7.05 13.05
CA ASP A 77 -26.77 7.52 14.20
C ASP A 77 -27.57 8.60 14.92
N ILE A 78 -27.96 8.31 16.15
CA ILE A 78 -28.72 9.22 17.05
C ILE A 78 -27.99 10.54 17.27
N LYS A 79 -26.66 10.54 17.22
CA LYS A 79 -25.85 11.74 17.46
C LYS A 79 -25.85 12.70 16.29
N LYS A 80 -26.39 12.28 15.13
CA LYS A 80 -26.41 13.03 13.89
C LYS A 80 -27.85 13.41 13.54
N SER A 81 -28.02 14.55 12.89
CA SER A 81 -29.29 14.92 12.26
C SER A 81 -29.63 13.95 11.11
N ILE A 82 -30.88 13.96 10.67
CA ILE A 82 -31.33 13.12 9.54
C ILE A 82 -30.57 13.47 8.25
N ILE A 83 -30.27 14.75 8.04
CA ILE A 83 -29.49 15.22 6.90
C ILE A 83 -28.04 14.73 6.97
N GLU A 84 -27.39 14.80 8.14
CA GLU A 84 -26.03 14.29 8.33
C GLU A 84 -25.96 12.75 8.16
N ASN A 85 -26.97 12.02 8.65
CA ASN A 85 -27.11 10.58 8.38
C ASN A 85 -27.24 10.31 6.87
N ALA A 86 -28.04 11.08 6.15
CA ALA A 86 -28.17 10.94 4.70
C ALA A 86 -26.84 11.21 3.98
N GLU A 87 -26.08 12.22 4.42
CA GLU A 87 -24.76 12.53 3.89
C GLU A 87 -23.74 11.42 4.14
N ASP A 88 -23.77 10.77 5.31
CA ASP A 88 -22.96 9.58 5.58
C ASP A 88 -23.26 8.44 4.58
N TYR A 89 -24.54 8.19 4.29
CA TYR A 89 -24.94 7.21 3.29
C TYR A 89 -24.40 7.56 1.90
N PHE A 90 -24.45 8.84 1.50
CA PHE A 90 -23.84 9.30 0.24
C PHE A 90 -22.31 9.19 0.25
N HIS A 91 -21.66 9.48 1.38
CA HIS A 91 -20.22 9.33 1.52
C HIS A 91 -19.81 7.85 1.37
N HIS A 92 -20.53 6.93 2.01
CA HIS A 92 -20.34 5.49 1.84
C HIS A 92 -20.63 5.03 0.41
N TYR A 93 -21.67 5.58 -0.25
CA TYR A 93 -21.95 5.32 -1.66
C TYR A 93 -20.76 5.72 -2.55
N HIS A 94 -20.25 6.95 -2.42
CA HIS A 94 -19.12 7.42 -3.23
C HIS A 94 -17.84 6.63 -2.95
N LYS A 95 -17.57 6.28 -1.69
CA LYS A 95 -16.45 5.42 -1.30
C LYS A 95 -16.58 4.03 -1.92
N SER A 96 -17.73 3.40 -1.80
CA SER A 96 -18.00 2.06 -2.33
C SER A 96 -17.94 2.03 -3.85
N LYS A 97 -18.49 3.04 -4.53
CA LYS A 97 -18.42 3.19 -6.00
C LYS A 97 -16.99 3.34 -6.51
N ARG A 98 -16.17 4.18 -5.86
CA ARG A 98 -14.73 4.30 -6.20
C ARG A 98 -13.97 3.00 -5.93
N GLY A 99 -14.27 2.34 -4.81
CA GLY A 99 -13.72 1.03 -4.48
C GLY A 99 -14.06 -0.02 -5.54
N GLN A 100 -15.33 -0.11 -5.93
CA GLN A 100 -15.82 -1.02 -6.96
C GLN A 100 -15.11 -0.81 -8.29
N ALA A 101 -15.02 0.43 -8.77
CA ALA A 101 -14.32 0.76 -10.01
C ALA A 101 -12.84 0.35 -9.96
N THR A 102 -12.17 0.59 -8.83
CA THR A 102 -10.76 0.20 -8.63
C THR A 102 -10.58 -1.32 -8.66
N VAL A 103 -11.44 -2.06 -7.95
CA VAL A 103 -11.38 -3.53 -7.90
C VAL A 103 -11.71 -4.13 -9.27
N GLN A 104 -12.68 -3.58 -10.00
CA GLN A 104 -13.02 -3.99 -11.37
C GLN A 104 -11.86 -3.75 -12.35
N GLN A 105 -11.20 -2.60 -12.24
CA GLN A 105 -10.02 -2.30 -13.06
C GLN A 105 -8.90 -3.30 -12.78
N ASN A 106 -8.58 -3.54 -11.50
CA ASN A 106 -7.55 -4.51 -11.10
C ASN A 106 -7.90 -5.93 -11.56
N LEU A 107 -9.18 -6.32 -11.49
CA LEU A 107 -9.66 -7.62 -11.97
C LEU A 107 -9.48 -7.75 -13.49
N THR A 108 -9.75 -6.68 -14.24
CA THR A 108 -9.58 -6.65 -15.69
C THR A 108 -8.11 -6.80 -16.05
N THR A 109 -7.22 -6.03 -15.41
CA THR A 109 -5.77 -6.15 -15.58
C THR A 109 -5.28 -7.56 -15.28
N ALA A 110 -5.66 -8.14 -14.13
CA ALA A 110 -5.25 -9.50 -13.76
C ALA A 110 -5.76 -10.57 -14.74
N LYS A 111 -6.96 -10.41 -15.31
CA LYS A 111 -7.49 -11.30 -16.36
C LYS A 111 -6.70 -11.18 -17.67
N THR A 112 -6.33 -9.96 -18.06
CA THR A 112 -5.47 -9.73 -19.24
C THR A 112 -4.09 -10.35 -19.04
N GLU A 113 -3.48 -10.18 -17.88
CA GLU A 113 -2.21 -10.82 -17.52
C GLU A 113 -2.32 -12.34 -17.59
N LEU A 114 -3.38 -12.92 -17.01
CA LEU A 114 -3.60 -14.37 -17.07
C LEU A 114 -3.74 -14.87 -18.52
N TYR A 115 -4.44 -14.13 -19.38
CA TYR A 115 -4.57 -14.47 -20.79
C TYR A 115 -3.20 -14.48 -21.50
N GLN A 116 -2.38 -13.45 -21.26
CA GLN A 116 -1.02 -13.37 -21.80
C GLN A 116 -0.14 -14.52 -21.29
N GLN A 117 -0.18 -14.82 -19.99
CA GLN A 117 0.57 -15.93 -19.41
C GLN A 117 0.18 -17.30 -20.00
N LEU A 118 -1.11 -17.53 -20.24
CA LEU A 118 -1.60 -18.75 -20.89
C LEU A 118 -1.18 -18.82 -22.37
N ALA A 119 -1.20 -17.69 -23.08
CA ALA A 119 -0.68 -17.61 -24.44
C ALA A 119 0.82 -17.91 -24.50
N THR A 120 1.60 -17.36 -23.57
CA THR A 120 3.03 -17.68 -23.40
C THR A 120 3.24 -19.16 -23.07
N GLN A 121 2.39 -19.75 -22.21
CA GLN A 121 2.44 -21.18 -21.92
C GLN A 121 2.25 -22.04 -23.17
N ALA A 122 1.25 -21.69 -24.00
CA ALA A 122 0.90 -22.44 -25.18
C ALA A 122 1.93 -22.30 -26.31
N ALA A 123 2.57 -21.14 -26.41
CA ALA A 123 3.61 -20.85 -27.41
C ALA A 123 5.02 -21.28 -26.98
N PHE A 124 5.20 -21.75 -25.74
CA PHE A 124 6.51 -22.12 -25.22
C PHE A 124 7.00 -23.43 -25.86
N ASP A 125 8.09 -23.35 -26.62
CA ASP A 125 8.81 -24.51 -27.12
C ASP A 125 9.96 -24.88 -26.18
N PRO A 126 9.89 -26.02 -25.46
CA PRO A 126 10.94 -26.46 -24.55
C PRO A 126 12.23 -26.89 -25.29
N ASN A 127 12.19 -27.11 -26.60
CA ASN A 127 13.33 -27.54 -27.39
C ASN A 127 14.17 -26.40 -27.94
N ASP A 128 13.67 -25.15 -27.87
CA ASP A 128 14.41 -23.96 -28.28
C ASP A 128 15.20 -23.37 -27.09
N PRO A 129 16.54 -23.50 -27.07
CA PRO A 129 17.36 -23.00 -25.97
C PRO A 129 17.29 -21.47 -25.78
N GLN A 130 17.06 -20.72 -26.86
CA GLN A 130 16.94 -19.25 -26.77
C GLN A 130 15.61 -18.85 -26.14
N ALA A 131 14.51 -19.50 -26.54
CA ALA A 131 13.20 -19.29 -25.93
C ALA A 131 13.19 -19.64 -24.44
N VAL A 132 13.82 -20.76 -24.06
CA VAL A 132 13.96 -21.17 -22.65
C VAL A 132 14.74 -20.12 -21.84
N ALA A 133 15.87 -19.63 -22.36
CA ALA A 133 16.67 -18.63 -21.67
C ALA A 133 15.95 -17.28 -21.53
N ALA A 134 15.28 -16.81 -22.59
CA ALA A 134 14.52 -15.56 -22.59
C ALA A 134 13.34 -15.61 -21.61
N LEU A 135 12.59 -16.70 -21.60
CA LEU A 135 11.46 -16.88 -20.69
C LEU A 135 11.92 -17.05 -19.24
N LYS A 136 13.04 -17.74 -19.00
CA LYS A 136 13.67 -17.83 -17.67
C LYS A 136 13.99 -16.44 -17.13
N GLN A 137 14.62 -15.58 -17.92
CA GLN A 137 14.92 -14.20 -17.50
C GLN A 137 13.66 -13.39 -17.21
N THR A 138 12.64 -13.52 -18.06
CA THR A 138 11.34 -12.85 -17.84
C THR A 138 10.67 -13.30 -16.54
N LEU A 139 10.70 -14.60 -16.25
CA LEU A 139 10.14 -15.18 -15.03
C LEU A 139 10.95 -14.84 -13.77
N ILE A 140 12.26 -14.67 -13.88
CA ILE A 140 13.11 -14.15 -12.79
C ILE A 140 12.77 -12.68 -12.51
N ALA A 141 12.67 -11.85 -13.56
CA ALA A 141 12.30 -10.44 -13.42
C ALA A 141 10.88 -10.26 -12.82
N ALA A 142 9.96 -11.15 -13.17
CA ALA A 142 8.62 -11.20 -12.59
C ALA A 142 8.57 -11.80 -11.16
N GLY A 143 9.70 -12.31 -10.65
CA GLY A 143 9.80 -12.95 -9.33
C GLY A 143 9.15 -14.33 -9.23
N ALA A 144 8.72 -14.93 -10.35
CA ALA A 144 8.08 -16.24 -10.41
C ALA A 144 9.08 -17.40 -10.25
N ILE A 145 10.32 -17.18 -10.68
CA ILE A 145 11.47 -18.07 -10.47
C ILE A 145 12.42 -17.38 -9.52
N HIS A 146 12.75 -18.04 -8.42
CA HIS A 146 13.87 -17.65 -7.57
C HIS A 146 15.08 -18.46 -8.04
N THR A 147 16.08 -17.79 -8.60
CA THR A 147 17.34 -18.46 -8.89
C THR A 147 17.92 -18.91 -7.56
N HIS A 148 18.09 -20.23 -7.42
CA HIS A 148 18.87 -20.79 -6.33
C HIS A 148 20.34 -20.50 -6.65
N VAL A 149 20.76 -19.25 -6.46
CA VAL A 149 22.18 -18.94 -6.34
C VAL A 149 22.65 -19.82 -5.20
N LEU A 150 23.53 -20.79 -5.49
CA LEU A 150 24.21 -21.58 -4.47
C LEU A 150 24.65 -20.60 -3.40
N HIS A 151 24.12 -20.79 -2.19
CA HIS A 151 24.44 -19.98 -1.05
C HIS A 151 25.97 -19.85 -0.97
N SER A 152 26.49 -18.68 -1.34
CA SER A 152 27.53 -18.09 -0.51
C SER A 152 26.94 -18.13 0.89
N SER A 153 27.62 -18.78 1.83
CA SER A 153 27.24 -18.92 3.23
C SER A 153 27.16 -17.58 3.99
N LYS A 154 27.08 -16.46 3.27
CA LYS A 154 26.64 -15.17 3.78
C LYS A 154 25.17 -15.01 3.39
N ALA A 155 24.30 -14.86 4.38
CA ALA A 155 22.97 -14.32 4.16
C ALA A 155 23.08 -13.14 3.16
N PRO A 156 22.22 -13.05 2.13
CA PRO A 156 22.24 -11.89 1.26
C PRO A 156 22.15 -10.68 2.18
N THR A 157 23.16 -9.82 2.13
CA THR A 157 23.21 -8.59 2.92
C THR A 157 21.87 -7.92 2.67
N PRO A 158 20.99 -7.77 3.68
CA PRO A 158 19.67 -7.23 3.44
C PRO A 158 19.86 -5.90 2.76
N ALA A 159 19.31 -5.74 1.55
CA ALA A 159 19.41 -4.48 0.80
C ALA A 159 19.10 -3.36 1.78
N HIS A 160 20.12 -2.54 2.08
CA HIS A 160 20.01 -1.58 3.16
C HIS A 160 18.88 -0.60 2.82
N PRO A 161 18.15 -0.09 3.84
CA PRO A 161 17.28 1.05 3.63
C PRO A 161 18.11 2.18 3.00
N ARG A 162 17.48 3.08 2.24
CA ARG A 162 18.19 4.22 1.66
C ARG A 162 18.81 5.02 2.79
N ARG A 163 20.10 5.33 2.68
CA ARG A 163 20.81 6.13 3.68
C ARG A 163 20.96 7.57 3.21
N PHE A 164 20.69 8.46 4.14
CA PHE A 164 20.90 9.89 3.99
C PHE A 164 21.65 10.38 5.22
N TYR A 165 22.45 11.42 5.03
CA TYR A 165 23.04 12.17 6.13
C TYR A 165 22.50 13.58 6.06
N THR A 166 21.92 14.06 7.17
CA THR A 166 21.54 15.46 7.31
C THR A 166 22.77 16.36 7.27
N HIS A 167 22.57 17.67 7.12
CA HIS A 167 23.69 18.62 7.21
C HIS A 167 24.38 18.61 8.58
N ASP A 168 23.68 18.16 9.63
CA ASP A 168 24.27 17.92 10.96
C ASP A 168 24.99 16.56 11.06
N HIS A 169 25.19 15.88 9.93
CA HIS A 169 25.78 14.54 9.83
C HIS A 169 25.03 13.45 10.63
N VAL A 170 23.70 13.61 10.78
CA VAL A 170 22.85 12.58 11.40
C VAL A 170 22.36 11.60 10.34
N LEU A 171 22.55 10.30 10.59
CA LEU A 171 22.05 9.25 9.72
C LEU A 171 20.51 9.20 9.73
N VAL A 172 19.92 9.23 8.55
CA VAL A 172 18.49 9.02 8.30
C VAL A 172 18.33 7.84 7.36
N GLU A 173 17.56 6.84 7.77
CA GLU A 173 17.27 5.65 6.98
C GLU A 173 15.83 5.67 6.49
N VAL A 174 15.62 5.38 5.20
CA VAL A 174 14.30 5.36 4.56
C VAL A 174 14.05 3.98 3.95
N GLY A 175 12.98 3.31 4.38
CA GLY A 175 12.63 1.99 3.86
C GLY A 175 12.24 2.01 2.37
N LYS A 176 12.75 1.06 1.57
CA LYS A 176 12.44 0.96 0.14
C LYS A 176 11.11 0.23 -0.15
N ASN A 177 10.67 -0.61 0.78
CA ASN A 177 9.46 -1.42 0.66
C ASN A 177 8.90 -1.81 2.04
N SER A 178 7.72 -2.42 2.06
CA SER A 178 7.01 -2.80 3.30
C SER A 178 7.80 -3.72 4.25
N ARG A 179 8.63 -4.64 3.72
CA ARG A 179 9.47 -5.52 4.57
C ARG A 179 10.61 -4.74 5.22
N GLN A 180 11.22 -3.82 4.48
CA GLN A 180 12.25 -2.93 5.02
C GLN A 180 11.66 -1.93 6.02
N ASN A 181 10.46 -1.39 5.77
CA ASN A 181 9.76 -0.53 6.71
C ASN A 181 9.58 -1.21 8.08
N ASP A 182 9.12 -2.47 8.07
CA ASP A 182 9.00 -3.27 9.29
C ASP A 182 10.34 -3.48 9.96
N HIS A 183 11.34 -3.93 9.19
CA HIS A 183 12.67 -4.19 9.74
C HIS A 183 13.23 -2.93 10.39
N LEU A 184 13.28 -1.82 9.64
CA LEU A 184 13.76 -0.52 10.09
C LEU A 184 13.05 -0.04 11.36
N THR A 185 11.72 -0.17 11.42
CA THR A 185 10.94 0.31 12.57
C THR A 185 11.09 -0.60 13.79
N LEU A 186 11.26 -1.90 13.60
CA LEU A 186 11.30 -2.88 14.68
C LEU A 186 12.71 -3.13 15.23
N THR A 187 13.76 -2.83 14.47
CA THR A 187 15.16 -3.01 14.90
C THR A 187 15.83 -1.72 15.36
N ALA A 188 15.28 -0.55 15.01
CA ALA A 188 15.79 0.74 15.48
C ALA A 188 15.70 0.88 17.01
N ARG A 189 16.57 1.73 17.57
CA ARG A 189 16.54 2.04 19.00
C ARG A 189 15.26 2.76 19.37
N LYS A 190 14.70 2.44 20.53
CA LYS A 190 13.40 2.96 20.99
C LYS A 190 13.40 4.48 21.22
N ASP A 191 14.55 5.06 21.53
CA ASP A 191 14.75 6.49 21.76
C ASP A 191 15.01 7.29 20.48
N TYR A 192 15.08 6.62 19.32
CA TYR A 192 15.21 7.29 18.03
C TYR A 192 13.88 7.82 17.51
N TYR A 193 13.98 8.83 16.65
CA TYR A 193 12.82 9.44 16.01
C TYR A 193 12.41 8.62 14.78
N TRP A 194 11.11 8.54 14.59
CA TRP A 194 10.43 7.86 13.50
C TRP A 194 9.46 8.83 12.83
N MET A 195 9.42 8.78 11.50
CA MET A 195 8.55 9.63 10.70
C MET A 195 7.80 8.84 9.63
N HIS A 196 6.58 9.29 9.33
CA HIS A 196 5.76 8.81 8.23
C HIS A 196 4.83 9.92 7.73
N ALA A 197 4.38 9.82 6.48
CA ALA A 197 3.45 10.79 5.92
C ALA A 197 2.08 10.66 6.63
N GLY A 198 1.68 11.72 7.32
CA GLY A 198 0.46 11.75 8.11
C GLY A 198 -0.81 11.77 7.26
N GLY A 199 -1.98 11.63 7.90
CA GLY A 199 -3.27 11.70 7.23
C GLY A 199 -3.56 10.53 6.30
N GLU A 200 -3.14 9.32 6.68
CA GLU A 200 -3.32 8.07 5.93
C GLU A 200 -2.59 8.01 4.57
N ILE A 201 -1.65 8.92 4.31
CA ILE A 201 -0.88 8.94 3.06
C ILE A 201 0.10 7.76 3.04
N PRO A 202 0.01 6.83 2.07
CA PRO A 202 0.97 5.74 1.98
C PRO A 202 2.38 6.25 1.72
N GLY A 203 3.38 5.69 2.42
CA GLY A 203 4.75 6.17 2.32
C GLY A 203 5.76 5.26 3.01
N SER A 204 7.03 5.61 2.86
CA SER A 204 8.15 4.91 3.47
C SER A 204 8.23 5.22 4.96
N HIS A 205 8.71 4.26 5.77
CA HIS A 205 9.08 4.56 7.15
C HIS A 205 10.46 5.20 7.16
N VAL A 206 10.61 6.26 7.94
CA VAL A 206 11.87 7.00 8.08
C VAL A 206 12.30 6.96 9.54
N VAL A 207 13.55 6.59 9.79
CA VAL A 207 14.15 6.60 11.13
C VAL A 207 15.33 7.55 11.13
N ILE A 208 15.33 8.47 12.09
CA ILE A 208 16.44 9.38 12.36
C ILE A 208 17.25 8.77 13.50
N HIS A 209 18.51 8.46 13.25
CA HIS A 209 19.41 7.82 14.22
C HIS A 209 19.94 8.81 15.25
N SER A 210 19.04 9.50 15.93
CA SER A 210 19.32 10.45 17.01
C SER A 210 18.15 10.48 18.00
N ASN A 211 18.47 10.64 19.28
CA ASN A 211 17.51 10.87 20.35
C ASN A 211 17.31 12.37 20.67
N HIS A 212 18.18 13.22 20.13
CA HIS A 212 18.10 14.68 20.26
C HIS A 212 18.42 15.35 18.92
N PRO A 213 17.62 15.11 17.87
CA PRO A 213 17.82 15.76 16.58
C PRO A 213 17.59 17.26 16.69
N SER A 214 18.38 18.05 15.95
CA SER A 214 18.11 19.48 15.78
C SER A 214 16.80 19.69 15.01
N GLU A 215 16.22 20.90 15.09
CA GLU A 215 15.07 21.25 14.26
C GLU A 215 15.39 21.17 12.76
N GLN A 216 16.64 21.45 12.37
CA GLN A 216 17.10 21.30 11.00
C GLN A 216 17.07 19.84 10.54
N THR A 217 17.64 18.93 11.33
CA THR A 217 17.62 17.49 11.07
C THR A 217 16.18 16.95 11.00
N LEU A 218 15.29 17.42 11.87
CA LEU A 218 13.87 17.06 11.82
C LEU A 218 13.19 17.53 10.53
N GLN A 219 13.47 18.77 10.10
CA GLN A 219 12.91 19.35 8.88
C GLN A 219 13.40 18.60 7.63
N GLU A 220 14.70 18.31 7.54
CA GLU A 220 15.30 17.57 6.42
C GLU A 220 14.76 16.14 6.33
N ALA A 221 14.69 15.43 7.46
CA ALA A 221 14.08 14.10 7.52
C ALA A 221 12.59 14.11 7.16
N ALA A 222 11.86 15.17 7.54
CA ALA A 222 10.46 15.33 7.13
C ALA A 222 10.34 15.53 5.63
N VAL A 223 11.23 16.30 4.98
CA VAL A 223 11.25 16.45 3.51
C VAL A 223 11.52 15.11 2.84
N LEU A 224 12.47 14.31 3.33
CA LEU A 224 12.72 12.95 2.85
C LEU A 224 11.48 12.06 3.00
N THR A 225 10.80 12.13 4.15
CA THR A 225 9.57 11.38 4.42
C THR A 225 8.46 11.74 3.43
N ALA A 226 8.26 13.03 3.18
CA ALA A 226 7.28 13.53 2.23
C ALA A 226 7.63 13.13 0.79
N TYR A 227 8.91 13.21 0.41
CA TYR A 227 9.40 12.83 -0.91
C TYR A 227 9.24 11.33 -1.19
N TYR A 228 9.50 10.46 -0.21
CA TYR A 228 9.33 9.00 -0.34
C TYR A 228 7.91 8.52 0.06
N SER A 229 6.91 9.38 -0.11
CA SER A 229 5.49 9.09 0.08
C SER A 229 4.67 9.27 -1.20
N LYS A 230 3.40 8.85 -1.17
CA LYS A 230 2.42 9.19 -2.22
C LYS A 230 2.06 10.69 -2.23
N GLY A 231 2.45 11.44 -1.21
CA GLY A 231 2.32 12.90 -1.15
C GLY A 231 3.40 13.66 -1.92
N ARG A 232 4.34 12.99 -2.60
CA ARG A 232 5.49 13.63 -3.29
C ARG A 232 5.13 14.77 -4.26
N GLN A 233 3.94 14.75 -4.86
CA GLN A 233 3.47 15.81 -5.78
C GLN A 233 2.60 16.88 -5.11
N MET A 234 2.39 16.79 -3.78
CA MET A 234 1.59 17.77 -3.05
C MET A 234 2.45 18.98 -2.68
N ASN A 235 1.85 20.16 -2.67
CA ASN A 235 2.53 21.40 -2.26
C ASN A 235 2.87 21.42 -0.76
N ARG A 236 2.14 20.65 0.05
CA ARG A 236 2.36 20.53 1.50
C ARG A 236 1.95 19.13 1.93
N VAL A 237 2.84 18.42 2.61
CA VAL A 237 2.60 17.08 3.15
C VAL A 237 2.74 17.14 4.67
N PRO A 238 1.72 16.73 5.44
CA PRO A 238 1.87 16.52 6.86
C PRO A 238 2.75 15.29 7.11
N VAL A 239 3.71 15.40 8.02
CA VAL A 239 4.60 14.33 8.44
C VAL A 239 4.44 14.16 9.94
N ASP A 240 4.04 12.95 10.34
CA ASP A 240 3.94 12.59 11.74
C ASP A 240 5.31 12.21 12.28
N VAL A 241 5.64 12.78 13.43
CA VAL A 241 6.93 12.63 14.11
C VAL A 241 6.66 12.01 15.47
N LEU A 242 7.22 10.82 15.65
CA LEU A 242 7.11 10.01 16.86
C LEU A 242 8.47 9.44 17.24
N THR A 243 8.53 8.75 18.37
CA THR A 243 9.68 7.89 18.70
C THR A 243 9.40 6.45 18.29
N VAL A 244 10.45 5.69 17.97
CA VAL A 244 10.36 4.26 17.65
C VAL A 244 9.71 3.49 18.80
N GLY A 245 9.96 3.87 20.06
CA GLY A 245 9.36 3.27 21.24
C GLY A 245 7.83 3.38 21.31
N GLN A 246 7.22 4.33 20.59
CA GLN A 246 5.78 4.46 20.47
C GLN A 246 5.17 3.49 19.44
N MET A 247 5.99 2.90 18.57
CA MET A 247 5.55 2.02 17.50
C MET A 247 5.32 0.59 18.00
N ARG A 248 4.27 -0.03 17.49
CA ARG A 248 3.94 -1.43 17.75
C ARG A 248 3.41 -2.09 16.49
N LYS A 249 3.88 -3.30 16.21
CA LYS A 249 3.32 -4.15 15.15
C LYS A 249 2.27 -5.09 15.72
N PRO A 250 0.99 -5.01 15.28
CA PRO A 250 -0.02 -5.97 15.69
C PRO A 250 0.33 -7.40 15.23
N LYS A 251 0.01 -8.41 16.04
CA LYS A 251 0.30 -9.81 15.70
C LYS A 251 -0.50 -10.21 14.45
N GLY A 252 0.18 -10.71 13.42
CA GLY A 252 -0.43 -11.11 12.15
C GLY A 252 -0.71 -9.94 11.18
N ALA A 253 -0.30 -8.72 11.50
CA ALA A 253 -0.40 -7.58 10.58
C ALA A 253 0.45 -7.79 9.32
N LYS A 254 -0.05 -7.28 8.19
CA LYS A 254 0.69 -7.23 6.92
C LYS A 254 2.00 -6.45 7.10
N ALA A 255 2.98 -6.73 6.24
CA ALA A 255 4.24 -6.01 6.29
C ALA A 255 4.04 -4.50 6.04
N GLY A 256 4.77 -3.67 6.78
CA GLY A 256 4.68 -2.21 6.75
C GLY A 256 3.55 -1.64 7.61
N LEU A 257 2.68 -2.45 8.20
CA LEU A 257 1.61 -1.96 9.06
C LEU A 257 2.08 -1.87 10.51
N VAL A 258 2.17 -0.63 11.01
CA VAL A 258 2.47 -0.32 12.40
C VAL A 258 1.35 0.54 12.99
N THR A 259 1.15 0.41 14.30
CA THR A 259 0.27 1.28 15.09
C THR A 259 1.11 2.01 16.12
N PHE A 260 0.74 3.22 16.48
CA PHE A 260 1.43 3.97 17.52
C PHE A 260 0.52 4.35 18.68
N SER A 261 1.13 4.75 19.79
CA SER A 261 0.42 5.21 20.98
C SER A 261 1.01 6.53 21.49
N GLY A 262 0.14 7.34 22.12
CA GLY A 262 0.53 8.66 22.64
C GLY A 262 0.47 9.78 21.59
N PRO A 263 0.96 10.98 21.96
CA PRO A 263 0.92 12.13 21.08
C PRO A 263 1.93 11.98 19.93
N ALA A 264 1.52 12.43 18.74
CA ALA A 264 2.39 12.63 17.58
C ALA A 264 2.55 14.13 17.35
N ARG A 265 3.76 14.59 17.04
CA ARG A 265 4.00 15.95 16.54
C ARG A 265 3.87 15.91 15.02
N THR A 266 3.12 16.82 14.41
CA THR A 266 3.03 16.90 12.95
C THR A 266 3.84 18.09 12.44
N ILE A 267 4.73 17.84 11.47
CA ILE A 267 5.49 18.85 10.74
C ILE A 267 4.95 18.89 9.31
N THR A 268 4.67 20.07 8.78
CA THR A 268 4.21 20.21 7.38
C THR A 268 5.34 20.72 6.51
N VAL A 269 5.69 19.96 5.47
CA VAL A 269 6.82 20.26 4.58
C VAL A 269 6.43 20.21 3.11
N VAL A 270 7.26 20.81 2.26
CA VAL A 270 7.18 20.67 0.80
C VAL A 270 8.16 19.57 0.39
N PRO A 271 7.75 18.54 -0.39
CA PRO A 271 8.69 17.57 -0.93
C PRO A 271 9.72 18.24 -1.83
N ASP A 272 11.01 17.93 -1.64
CA ASP A 272 12.10 18.49 -2.45
C ASP A 272 13.02 17.36 -2.96
N ALA A 273 13.07 17.23 -4.29
CA ALA A 273 13.91 16.24 -4.96
C ALA A 273 15.40 16.60 -4.91
N THR A 274 15.71 17.91 -4.91
CA THR A 274 17.09 18.43 -4.91
C THR A 274 17.73 18.13 -3.57
N LEU A 275 17.04 18.46 -2.47
CA LEU A 275 17.49 18.14 -1.12
C LEU A 275 17.62 16.63 -0.92
N ALA A 276 16.66 15.83 -1.41
CA ALA A 276 16.75 14.38 -1.31
C ALA A 276 17.95 13.78 -2.07
N ALA A 277 18.37 14.40 -3.17
CA ALA A 277 19.57 13.99 -3.91
C ALA A 277 20.86 14.46 -3.19
N GLU A 278 20.86 15.67 -2.63
CA GLU A 278 21.98 16.25 -1.89
C GLU A 278 22.34 15.45 -0.64
N LEU A 279 21.33 15.08 0.16
CA LEU A 279 21.53 14.36 1.42
C LEU A 279 21.85 12.86 1.23
N ARG A 280 21.78 12.35 -0.01
CA ARG A 280 21.90 10.91 -0.28
C ARG A 280 23.35 10.45 -0.11
N ASP A 281 23.52 9.33 0.57
CA ASP A 281 24.82 8.70 0.73
C ASP A 281 25.39 8.25 -0.64
N GLN A 282 26.65 8.60 -0.91
CA GLN A 282 27.29 8.42 -2.23
C GLN A 282 27.60 6.94 -2.52
N GLU A 283 27.74 6.09 -1.49
CA GLU A 283 27.89 4.63 -1.67
C GLU A 283 26.62 3.96 -2.23
N ASP A 284 25.44 4.54 -1.97
CA ASP A 284 24.12 4.03 -2.35
C ASP A 284 23.74 4.39 -3.81
N ILE A 285 24.55 5.21 -4.50
CA ILE A 285 24.34 5.63 -5.90
C ILE A 285 24.87 4.56 -6.86
N HIS A 286 25.94 3.86 -6.49
CA HIS A 286 26.57 2.82 -7.32
C HIS A 286 25.81 1.49 -7.33
N HIS A 287 24.84 1.28 -6.43
CA HIS A 287 24.09 0.02 -6.31
C HIS A 287 22.73 0.02 -7.04
N ASP A 288 22.23 1.19 -7.48
CA ASP A 288 20.97 1.32 -8.23
C ASP A 288 21.21 1.43 -9.77
N ALA A 289 22.47 1.41 -10.23
CA ALA A 289 22.87 1.58 -11.63
C ALA A 289 23.36 0.30 -12.33
N ASP A 290 23.30 -0.85 -11.65
CA ASP A 290 23.71 -2.18 -12.13
C ASP A 290 22.53 -3.17 -12.12
#